data_AF-A0A6A1JSM7-F1
#
_entry.id   AF-A0A6A1JSM7-F1
#
_cell.length_a   1.000
_cell.length_b   1.000
_cell.length_c   1.000
_cell.angle_alpha   90.00
_cell.angle_beta   90.00
_cell.angle_gamma   90.00
#
_symmetry.space_group_name_H-M   'P 1'
#
loop_
_entity.id
_entity.type
_entity.pdbx_description
1 polymer ?
#
loop_
_entity_poly.entity_id
_entity_poly.type
_entity_poly.pdbx_seq_one_letter_code
_entity_poly.pdbx_strand_id
1 'polypeptide(L)'
;MKQKLLTDIELDVHELKYLMESFSKESTQTLSELLKRSITRMQGHLDELLQDVDTVCESLPPSPIVEEYKESDTFVAEPPVVEETIEEEEEEPVADESVTEESVFIEDEVSKPTVLGESIKLSAGGLRQSISLNDSFRFSRELFGGDTDLMNRVIEQISVMSSYKTAVAFLSSKADMNEENEAAIDFLELLKKYFNQSA
;
A
#
# COMPACT_ATOMS: atom_id res chain seq x y z
N MET A 1 20.44 29.95 0.91
CA MET A 1 18.96 30.01 0.95
C MET A 1 18.38 28.60 0.99
N LYS A 2 18.75 27.72 0.05
CA LYS A 2 18.34 26.30 0.00
C LYS A 2 18.43 25.52 1.32
N GLN A 3 19.56 25.58 2.04
CA GLN A 3 19.68 24.85 3.33
C GLN A 3 18.66 25.31 4.39
N LYS A 4 18.39 26.63 4.47
CA LYS A 4 17.41 27.17 5.40
C LYS A 4 16.00 26.67 5.05
N LEU A 5 15.65 26.71 3.77
CA LEU A 5 14.36 26.22 3.27
C LEU A 5 14.15 24.73 3.59
N LEU A 6 15.20 23.91 3.41
CA LEU A 6 15.14 22.50 3.78
C LEU A 6 14.94 22.28 5.28
N THR A 7 15.62 23.07 6.13
CA THR A 7 15.41 23.02 7.59
C THR A 7 14.00 23.47 7.97
N ASP A 8 13.45 24.50 7.31
CA ASP A 8 12.10 24.98 7.55
C ASP A 8 11.05 23.92 7.14
N ILE A 9 11.27 23.19 6.03
CA ILE A 9 10.43 22.06 5.60
C ILE A 9 10.51 20.89 6.59
N GLU A 10 11.70 20.53 7.06
CA GLU A 10 11.88 19.48 8.07
C GLU A 10 11.11 19.81 9.36
N LEU A 11 11.17 21.07 9.80
CA LEU A 11 10.42 21.54 10.96
C LEU A 11 8.91 21.49 10.72
N ASP A 12 8.44 21.89 9.53
CA ASP A 12 7.02 21.81 9.15
C ASP A 12 6.51 20.35 9.21
N VAL A 13 7.29 19.38 8.73
CA VAL A 13 6.95 17.96 8.79
C VAL A 13 6.79 17.49 10.24
N HIS A 14 7.69 17.90 11.14
CA HIS A 14 7.59 17.58 12.55
C HIS A 14 6.36 18.22 13.21
N GLU A 15 6.06 19.49 12.90
CA GLU A 15 4.87 20.19 13.39
C GLU A 15 3.59 19.51 12.90
N LEU A 16 3.53 19.15 11.61
CA LEU A 16 2.41 18.44 10.99
C LEU A 16 2.18 17.09 11.64
N LYS A 17 3.24 16.31 11.88
CA LYS A 17 3.15 15.02 12.57
C LYS A 17 2.53 15.19 13.95
N TYR A 18 3.01 16.15 14.73
CA TYR A 18 2.48 16.43 16.07
C TYR A 18 1.03 16.92 16.04
N LEU A 19 0.70 17.85 15.14
CA LEU A 19 -0.66 18.37 14.99
C LEU A 19 -1.64 17.28 14.54
N MET A 20 -1.23 16.42 13.61
CA MET A 20 -2.05 15.31 13.12
C MET A 20 -2.30 14.26 14.22
N GLU A 21 -1.27 13.93 15.01
CA GLU A 21 -1.43 13.05 16.17
C GLU A 21 -2.37 13.67 17.21
N SER A 22 -2.21 14.95 17.49
CA SER A 22 -3.07 15.69 18.43
C SER A 22 -4.52 15.74 17.95
N PHE A 23 -4.73 16.01 16.65
CA PHE A 23 -6.05 16.06 16.03
C PHE A 23 -6.74 14.68 15.99
N SER A 24 -5.96 13.61 15.86
CA SER A 24 -6.48 12.24 15.90
C SER A 24 -6.97 11.83 17.29
N LYS A 25 -6.38 12.39 18.35
CA LYS A 25 -6.82 12.19 19.74
C LYS A 25 -8.02 13.07 20.07
N GLU A 26 -7.97 14.34 19.68
CA GLU A 26 -8.99 15.34 19.97
C GLU A 26 -9.23 16.24 18.75
N SER A 27 -10.40 16.10 18.11
CA SER A 27 -10.76 16.92 16.93
C SER A 27 -11.43 18.23 17.36
N THR A 28 -10.62 19.25 17.64
CA THR A 28 -11.10 20.60 17.94
C THR A 28 -11.02 21.51 16.71
N GLN A 29 -11.88 22.53 16.65
CA GLN A 29 -11.87 23.52 15.57
C GLN A 29 -10.51 24.24 15.47
N THR A 30 -9.94 24.60 16.61
CA THR A 30 -8.63 25.29 16.68
C THR A 30 -7.51 24.42 16.13
N LEU A 31 -7.48 23.12 16.46
CA LEU A 31 -6.51 22.18 15.88
C LEU A 31 -6.73 21.99 14.38
N SER A 32 -7.99 21.96 13.90
CA SER A 32 -8.28 21.92 12.46
C SER A 32 -7.75 23.14 11.72
N GLU A 33 -7.91 24.33 12.29
CA GLU A 33 -7.42 25.58 11.72
C GLU A 33 -5.88 25.65 11.72
N LEU A 34 -5.24 25.21 12.82
CA LEU A 34 -3.79 25.11 12.90
C LEU A 34 -3.22 24.12 11.89
N LEU A 35 -3.83 22.94 11.77
CA LEU A 35 -3.41 21.91 10.82
C LEU A 35 -3.53 22.43 9.38
N LYS A 36 -4.65 23.07 9.01
CA LYS A 36 -4.81 23.70 7.69
C LYS A 36 -3.75 24.75 7.43
N ARG A 37 -3.50 25.66 8.38
CA ARG A 37 -2.48 26.70 8.25
C ARG A 37 -1.08 26.11 8.09
N SER A 38 -0.76 25.07 8.85
CA SER A 38 0.53 24.37 8.79
C SER A 38 0.73 23.69 7.43
N ILE A 39 -0.30 22.99 6.92
CA ILE A 39 -0.29 22.40 5.56
C ILE A 39 -0.02 23.47 4.50
N THR A 40 -0.75 24.59 4.52
CA THR A 40 -0.57 25.67 3.53
C THR A 40 0.84 26.28 3.59
N ARG A 41 1.42 26.40 4.79
CA ARG A 41 2.80 26.89 4.95
C ARG A 41 3.81 25.92 4.34
N MET A 42 3.71 24.63 4.64
CA MET A 42 4.60 23.60 4.08
C MET A 42 4.49 23.54 2.55
N GLN A 43 3.26 23.63 2.01
CA GLN A 43 3.03 23.69 0.56
C GLN A 43 3.80 24.86 -0.07
N GLY A 44 3.76 26.05 0.54
CA GLY A 44 4.52 27.20 0.04
C GLY A 44 6.04 26.98 0.03
N HIS A 45 6.59 26.32 1.05
CA HIS A 45 8.01 25.98 1.07
C HIS A 45 8.39 24.93 0.02
N LEU A 46 7.50 23.95 -0.23
CA LEU A 46 7.70 22.94 -1.28
C LEU A 46 7.62 23.55 -2.68
N ASP A 47 6.72 24.50 -2.91
CA ASP A 47 6.61 25.24 -4.17
C ASP A 47 7.87 26.09 -4.41
N GLU A 48 8.40 26.76 -3.38
CA GLU A 48 9.67 27.50 -3.46
C GLU A 48 10.83 26.55 -3.81
N LEU A 49 10.88 25.37 -3.19
CA LEU A 49 11.90 24.37 -3.47
C LEU A 49 11.82 23.84 -4.90
N LEU A 50 10.61 23.62 -5.41
CA LEU A 50 10.36 23.18 -6.79
C LEU A 50 10.86 24.23 -7.79
N GLN A 51 10.52 25.50 -7.58
CA GLN A 51 11.01 26.60 -8.41
C GLN A 51 12.55 26.69 -8.42
N ASP A 52 13.18 26.49 -7.26
CA ASP A 52 14.63 26.48 -7.11
C ASP A 52 15.33 25.31 -7.81
N VAL A 53 14.62 24.20 -8.06
CA VAL A 53 15.09 23.04 -8.82
C VAL A 53 14.90 23.28 -10.32
N ASP A 54 13.73 23.77 -10.74
CA ASP A 54 13.44 24.08 -12.14
C ASP A 54 14.38 25.16 -12.69
N THR A 55 14.67 26.20 -11.89
CA THR A 55 15.62 27.27 -12.26
C THR A 55 17.03 26.73 -12.49
N VAL A 56 17.42 25.65 -11.79
CA VAL A 56 18.71 24.99 -12.00
C VAL A 56 18.69 24.16 -13.28
N CYS A 57 17.57 23.51 -13.59
CA CYS A 57 17.40 22.73 -14.82
C CYS A 57 17.43 23.62 -16.08
N GLU A 58 16.84 24.82 -16.01
CA GLU A 58 16.79 25.78 -17.12
C GLU A 58 18.12 26.54 -17.36
N SER A 59 19.09 26.42 -16.43
CA SER A 59 20.42 27.03 -16.57
C SER A 59 21.41 26.23 -17.43
N LEU A 60 21.01 25.04 -17.90
CA LEU A 60 21.76 24.28 -18.90
C LEU A 60 21.41 24.78 -20.31
N PRO A 61 22.41 25.08 -21.17
CA PRO A 61 22.13 25.61 -22.50
C PRO A 61 21.37 24.59 -23.35
N PRO A 62 20.45 25.04 -24.24
CA PRO A 62 19.76 24.13 -25.15
C PRO A 62 20.76 23.56 -26.17
N SER A 63 20.89 22.24 -26.18
CA SER A 63 21.39 21.52 -27.36
C SER A 63 20.44 21.75 -28.54
N PRO A 64 20.94 21.84 -29.78
CA PRO A 64 20.21 22.41 -30.89
C PRO A 64 19.02 21.55 -31.32
N ILE A 65 17.93 22.28 -31.50
CA ILE A 65 16.66 21.95 -32.15
C ILE A 65 16.88 21.25 -33.50
N VAL A 66 16.10 20.19 -33.74
CA VAL A 66 15.58 19.91 -35.08
C VAL A 66 14.06 20.06 -34.99
N GLU A 67 13.56 21.16 -35.58
CA GLU A 67 12.14 21.40 -35.87
C GLU A 67 11.66 20.32 -36.83
N GLU A 68 10.42 19.85 -36.72
CA GLU A 68 9.24 20.29 -37.49
C GLU A 68 8.38 19.00 -37.46
N TYR A 69 7.09 18.97 -37.13
CA TYR A 69 5.96 19.27 -38.00
C TYR A 69 4.73 19.59 -37.17
N LYS A 70 3.96 20.54 -37.68
CA LYS A 70 2.69 21.04 -37.16
C LYS A 70 1.51 20.26 -37.78
N GLU A 71 0.45 20.13 -36.98
CA GLU A 71 -0.96 20.31 -37.39
C GLU A 71 -1.84 19.10 -37.77
N SER A 72 -3.06 19.14 -37.18
CA SER A 72 -4.36 18.59 -37.60
C SER A 72 -4.80 17.15 -37.24
N ASP A 73 -5.70 17.11 -36.24
CA ASP A 73 -7.12 16.72 -36.38
C ASP A 73 -7.58 15.23 -36.34
N THR A 74 -8.70 15.06 -35.60
CA THR A 74 -9.73 14.01 -35.67
C THR A 74 -9.46 12.57 -35.14
N PHE A 75 -10.12 12.30 -34.00
CA PHE A 75 -10.91 11.12 -33.57
C PHE A 75 -10.73 9.75 -34.28
N VAL A 76 -10.58 8.68 -33.48
CA VAL A 76 -11.35 7.39 -33.49
C VAL A 76 -10.50 6.21 -32.91
N ALA A 77 -11.03 5.61 -31.83
CA ALA A 77 -10.99 4.20 -31.38
C ALA A 77 -9.66 3.41 -31.19
N GLU A 78 -9.40 3.05 -29.92
CA GLU A 78 -9.12 1.72 -29.30
C GLU A 78 -8.38 0.56 -30.06
N PRO A 79 -7.78 -0.43 -29.33
CA PRO A 79 -6.36 -0.86 -29.30
C PRO A 79 -6.19 -2.25 -30.00
N PRO A 80 -5.17 -3.17 -29.81
CA PRO A 80 -4.19 -3.40 -28.73
C PRO A 80 -2.77 -3.92 -29.16
N VAL A 81 -2.01 -4.48 -28.19
CA VAL A 81 -0.86 -5.45 -28.30
C VAL A 81 0.55 -4.81 -28.29
N VAL A 82 1.21 -4.65 -27.12
CA VAL A 82 2.08 -5.54 -26.28
C VAL A 82 3.54 -5.74 -26.75
N GLU A 83 4.39 -5.92 -25.73
CA GLU A 83 5.83 -6.30 -25.67
C GLU A 83 6.85 -5.15 -25.71
N GLU A 84 7.94 -5.12 -24.94
CA GLU A 84 8.47 -5.75 -23.71
C GLU A 84 9.90 -5.15 -23.57
N THR A 85 10.44 -5.01 -22.34
CA THR A 85 11.88 -4.91 -21.91
C THR A 85 11.97 -3.91 -20.75
N ILE A 86 11.89 -4.33 -19.47
CA ILE A 86 12.97 -4.90 -18.63
C ILE A 86 14.16 -3.95 -18.48
N GLU A 87 14.36 -3.41 -17.28
CA GLU A 87 15.64 -3.48 -16.57
C GLU A 87 15.41 -3.24 -15.06
N GLU A 88 15.77 -4.26 -14.29
CA GLU A 88 15.93 -4.29 -12.85
C GLU A 88 17.14 -3.43 -12.43
N GLU A 89 17.10 -2.83 -11.25
CA GLU A 89 18.32 -2.80 -10.43
C GLU A 89 17.97 -2.91 -8.94
N GLU A 90 18.69 -3.86 -8.36
CA GLU A 90 18.73 -4.43 -7.02
C GLU A 90 19.51 -3.51 -6.06
N GLU A 91 19.18 -3.49 -4.76
CA GLU A 91 20.17 -3.64 -3.67
C GLU A 91 19.49 -3.62 -2.29
N GLU A 92 19.52 -4.78 -1.61
CA GLU A 92 19.50 -4.87 -0.14
C GLU A 92 20.92 -4.56 0.43
N PRO A 93 21.36 -5.00 1.63
CA PRO A 93 20.71 -5.22 2.94
C PRO A 93 21.55 -4.60 4.10
N VAL A 94 20.95 -4.25 5.24
CA VAL A 94 21.60 -4.26 6.60
C VAL A 94 20.62 -3.66 7.61
N ALA A 95 20.57 -4.01 8.90
CA ALA A 95 20.93 -5.16 9.71
C ALA A 95 20.39 -4.83 11.13
N ASP A 96 20.15 -5.90 11.90
CA ASP A 96 20.26 -5.97 13.36
C ASP A 96 19.09 -5.61 14.31
N GLU A 97 18.67 -6.66 15.03
CA GLU A 97 18.41 -6.77 16.47
C GLU A 97 17.43 -5.80 17.17
N SER A 98 16.31 -6.34 17.67
CA SER A 98 16.31 -6.92 19.03
C SER A 98 14.92 -7.35 19.49
N VAL A 99 14.93 -8.56 20.05
CA VAL A 99 13.91 -9.27 20.82
C VAL A 99 13.49 -8.44 22.04
N THR A 100 12.20 -8.42 22.40
CA THR A 100 11.73 -8.88 23.72
C THR A 100 10.21 -8.82 23.84
N GLU A 101 9.70 -9.94 24.32
CA GLU A 101 8.32 -10.24 24.69
C GLU A 101 7.93 -9.43 25.94
N GLU A 102 6.75 -8.82 25.94
CA GLU A 102 6.07 -8.51 27.20
C GLU A 102 4.56 -8.69 27.06
N SER A 103 4.13 -9.89 27.43
CA SER A 103 2.76 -10.23 27.73
C SER A 103 2.30 -9.49 29.00
N VAL A 104 1.34 -8.58 28.88
CA VAL A 104 0.61 -8.03 30.02
C VAL A 104 -0.88 -8.28 29.84
N PHE A 105 -1.35 -9.24 30.62
CA PHE A 105 -2.73 -9.57 30.91
C PHE A 105 -3.35 -8.41 31.73
N ILE A 106 -4.43 -7.81 31.24
CA ILE A 106 -5.37 -7.05 32.10
C ILE A 106 -6.78 -7.42 31.67
N GLU A 107 -7.41 -8.29 32.46
CA GLU A 107 -8.86 -8.39 32.55
C GLU A 107 -9.36 -7.16 33.34
N ASP A 108 -10.24 -6.36 32.76
CA ASP A 108 -11.34 -5.77 33.54
C ASP A 108 -12.56 -5.45 32.67
N GLU A 109 -13.71 -5.60 33.30
CA GLU A 109 -15.03 -5.85 32.77
C GLU A 109 -15.79 -4.60 32.30
N VAL A 110 -16.59 -4.83 31.24
CA VAL A 110 -17.92 -4.26 30.97
C VAL A 110 -18.05 -2.74 30.80
N SER A 111 -18.21 -2.34 29.53
CA SER A 111 -19.27 -1.40 29.12
C SER A 111 -19.60 -1.60 27.63
N LYS A 112 -20.77 -2.18 27.36
CA LYS A 112 -21.39 -2.18 26.02
C LYS A 112 -22.07 -0.82 25.81
N PRO A 113 -22.07 -0.31 24.57
CA PRO A 113 -23.37 -0.26 23.91
C PRO A 113 -23.35 -0.86 22.50
N THR A 114 -24.35 -1.71 22.32
CA THR A 114 -25.04 -2.21 21.14
C THR A 114 -24.78 -1.53 19.77
N VAL A 115 -24.20 -2.34 18.87
CA VAL A 115 -24.70 -2.74 17.52
C VAL A 115 -25.05 -1.63 16.53
N LEU A 116 -24.26 -1.51 15.45
CA LEU A 116 -24.67 -1.73 14.05
C LEU A 116 -23.48 -1.48 13.11
N GLY A 117 -22.97 -2.57 12.53
CA GLY A 117 -21.90 -2.57 11.54
C GLY A 117 -21.54 -4.02 11.22
N GLU A 118 -22.55 -4.76 10.76
CA GLU A 118 -22.48 -6.08 10.11
C GLU A 118 -21.21 -6.90 10.40
N SER A 119 -21.34 -7.84 11.33
CA SER A 119 -20.77 -9.18 11.21
C SER A 119 -19.69 -9.36 10.14
N ILE A 120 -18.49 -8.86 10.40
CA ILE A 120 -17.31 -9.64 10.02
C ILE A 120 -17.41 -10.85 10.92
N LYS A 121 -18.18 -11.83 10.46
CA LYS A 121 -18.12 -13.19 10.93
C LYS A 121 -16.70 -13.61 10.56
N LEU A 122 -15.73 -13.20 11.38
CA LEU A 122 -14.41 -13.79 11.45
C LEU A 122 -14.73 -15.24 11.76
N SER A 123 -14.95 -16.02 10.70
CA SER A 123 -15.22 -17.45 10.80
C SER A 123 -14.07 -17.97 11.63
N ALA A 124 -14.41 -18.35 12.87
CA ALA A 124 -13.45 -18.73 13.88
C ALA A 124 -12.58 -19.84 13.29
N GLY A 125 -11.27 -19.61 13.15
CA GLY A 125 -10.32 -20.58 12.62
C GLY A 125 -10.31 -20.73 11.08
N GLY A 126 -10.57 -19.67 10.33
CA GLY A 126 -10.49 -19.66 8.87
C GLY A 126 -9.06 -19.54 8.31
N LEU A 127 -8.93 -19.80 7.01
CA LEU A 127 -7.70 -19.59 6.24
C LEU A 127 -7.13 -18.16 6.41
N ARG A 128 -7.98 -17.16 6.63
CA ARG A 128 -7.56 -15.77 6.91
C ARG A 128 -6.62 -15.66 8.09
N GLN A 129 -6.86 -16.40 9.16
CA GLN A 129 -6.09 -16.31 10.39
C GLN A 129 -4.69 -16.93 10.25
N SER A 130 -4.51 -17.81 9.26
CA SER A 130 -3.19 -18.38 8.94
C SER A 130 -2.34 -17.49 8.02
N ILE A 131 -2.90 -16.41 7.47
CA ILE A 131 -2.18 -15.45 6.63
C ILE A 131 -1.62 -14.33 7.51
N SER A 132 -0.30 -14.16 7.51
CA SER A 132 0.36 -13.03 8.18
C SER A 132 -0.02 -11.71 7.51
N LEU A 133 0.08 -10.59 8.24
CA LEU A 133 -0.14 -9.26 7.67
C LEU A 133 0.79 -9.00 6.46
N ASN A 134 2.07 -9.39 6.59
CA ASN A 134 3.05 -9.24 5.51
C ASN A 134 2.66 -10.06 4.27
N ASP A 135 2.27 -11.31 4.48
CA ASP A 135 1.80 -12.19 3.44
C ASP A 135 0.50 -11.68 2.80
N SER A 136 -0.40 -11.10 3.58
CA SER A 136 -1.62 -10.49 3.08
C SER A 136 -1.31 -9.35 2.09
N PHE A 137 -0.34 -8.49 2.40
CA PHE A 137 0.08 -7.42 1.49
C PHE A 137 0.80 -7.96 0.26
N ARG A 138 1.70 -8.94 0.45
CA ARG A 138 2.44 -9.57 -0.65
C ARG A 138 1.49 -10.30 -1.61
N PHE A 139 0.61 -11.14 -1.10
CA PHE A 139 -0.36 -11.87 -1.91
C PHE A 139 -1.33 -10.92 -2.62
N SER A 140 -1.83 -9.87 -1.96
CA SER A 140 -2.73 -8.93 -2.63
C SER A 140 -2.04 -8.24 -3.80
N ARG A 141 -0.80 -7.75 -3.61
CA ARG A 141 -0.02 -7.09 -4.67
C ARG A 141 0.29 -8.02 -5.83
N GLU A 142 0.86 -9.19 -5.54
CA GLU A 142 1.44 -10.07 -6.54
C GLU A 142 0.41 -10.96 -7.24
N LEU A 143 -0.63 -11.41 -6.54
CA LEU A 143 -1.58 -12.40 -7.06
C LEU A 143 -2.93 -11.79 -7.43
N PHE A 144 -3.26 -10.63 -6.87
CA PHE A 144 -4.56 -9.96 -7.05
C PHE A 144 -4.42 -8.52 -7.56
N GLY A 145 -3.25 -8.13 -8.07
CA GLY A 145 -3.03 -6.79 -8.64
C GLY A 145 -3.24 -5.63 -7.66
N GLY A 146 -3.07 -5.88 -6.36
CA GLY A 146 -3.35 -4.94 -5.27
C GLY A 146 -4.81 -4.91 -4.80
N ASP A 147 -5.72 -5.67 -5.43
CA ASP A 147 -7.13 -5.74 -5.03
C ASP A 147 -7.30 -6.61 -3.78
N THR A 148 -7.26 -5.93 -2.63
CA THR A 148 -7.40 -6.57 -1.32
C THR A 148 -8.80 -7.12 -1.09
N ASP A 149 -9.84 -6.50 -1.66
CA ASP A 149 -11.23 -6.96 -1.52
C ASP A 149 -11.49 -8.24 -2.31
N LEU A 150 -10.91 -8.35 -3.51
CA LEU A 150 -10.92 -9.59 -4.29
C LEU A 150 -10.22 -10.72 -3.54
N MET A 151 -9.00 -10.49 -3.04
CA MET A 151 -8.25 -11.47 -2.24
C MET A 151 -9.08 -11.94 -1.05
N ASN A 152 -9.64 -11.00 -0.31
CA ASN A 152 -10.49 -11.22 0.86
C ASN A 152 -11.68 -12.14 0.56
N ARG A 153 -12.35 -11.91 -0.57
CA ARG A 153 -13.46 -12.73 -1.05
C ARG A 153 -13.01 -14.12 -1.47
N VAL A 154 -11.87 -14.23 -2.16
CA VAL A 154 -11.29 -15.51 -2.59
C VAL A 154 -10.93 -16.38 -1.39
N ILE A 155 -10.28 -15.81 -0.38
CA ILE A 155 -9.94 -16.52 0.87
C ILE A 155 -11.21 -17.01 1.57
N GLU A 156 -12.25 -16.18 1.64
CA GLU A 156 -13.53 -16.58 2.24
C GLU A 156 -14.19 -17.73 1.47
N GLN A 157 -14.20 -17.69 0.14
CA GLN A 157 -14.72 -18.80 -0.67
C GLN A 157 -13.91 -20.08 -0.47
N ILE A 158 -12.57 -20.00 -0.46
CA ILE A 158 -11.70 -21.14 -0.24
C ILE A 158 -11.96 -21.78 1.13
N SER A 159 -12.22 -20.96 2.16
CA SER A 159 -12.50 -21.46 3.51
C SER A 159 -13.77 -22.32 3.62
N VAL A 160 -14.68 -22.23 2.65
CA VAL A 160 -15.92 -23.03 2.56
C VAL A 160 -15.70 -24.30 1.71
N MET A 161 -14.60 -24.39 0.96
CA MET A 161 -14.31 -25.56 0.13
C MET A 161 -13.83 -26.74 0.98
N SER A 162 -14.09 -27.96 0.51
CA SER A 162 -13.76 -29.19 1.24
C SER A 162 -12.46 -29.86 0.80
N SER A 163 -11.78 -29.33 -0.23
CA SER A 163 -10.58 -29.96 -0.78
C SER A 163 -9.60 -28.94 -1.36
N TYR A 164 -8.32 -29.18 -1.09
CA TYR A 164 -7.20 -28.45 -1.69
C TYR A 164 -7.29 -28.41 -3.22
N LYS A 165 -7.64 -29.52 -3.88
CA LYS A 165 -7.71 -29.57 -5.35
C LYS A 165 -8.76 -28.60 -5.92
N THR A 166 -9.91 -28.49 -5.26
CA THR A 166 -10.97 -27.56 -5.65
C THR A 166 -10.55 -26.12 -5.41
N ALA A 167 -9.90 -25.85 -4.27
CA ALA A 167 -9.39 -24.53 -3.93
C ALA A 167 -8.35 -24.02 -4.94
N VAL A 168 -7.38 -24.87 -5.32
CA VAL A 168 -6.35 -24.50 -6.32
C VAL A 168 -6.97 -24.23 -7.69
N ALA A 169 -7.90 -25.07 -8.14
CA ALA A 169 -8.59 -24.85 -9.42
C ALA A 169 -9.45 -23.57 -9.43
N PHE A 170 -10.02 -23.21 -8.28
CA PHE A 170 -10.73 -21.94 -8.13
C PHE A 170 -9.77 -20.75 -8.14
N LEU A 171 -8.67 -20.86 -7.40
CA LEU A 171 -7.65 -19.81 -7.31
C LEU A 171 -7.03 -19.49 -8.67
N SER A 172 -6.70 -20.51 -9.47
CA SER A 172 -6.15 -20.32 -10.83
C SER A 172 -7.12 -19.65 -11.80
N SER A 173 -8.41 -19.56 -11.47
CA SER A 173 -9.40 -18.80 -12.24
C SER A 173 -9.55 -17.35 -11.77
N LYS A 174 -9.00 -16.98 -10.61
CA LYS A 174 -9.26 -15.70 -9.93
C LYS A 174 -8.01 -14.88 -9.64
N ALA A 175 -6.85 -15.49 -9.69
CA ALA A 175 -5.57 -14.89 -9.36
C ALA A 175 -4.52 -15.31 -10.38
N ASP A 176 -3.50 -14.49 -10.56
CA ASP A 176 -2.40 -14.74 -11.48
C ASP A 176 -1.42 -15.74 -10.88
N MET A 177 -1.68 -17.03 -11.12
CA MET A 177 -0.87 -18.15 -10.63
C MET A 177 0.29 -18.43 -11.59
N ASN A 178 1.30 -17.54 -11.59
CA ASN A 178 2.55 -17.82 -12.29
C ASN A 178 3.41 -18.81 -11.47
N GLU A 179 3.90 -19.89 -12.09
CA GLU A 179 4.68 -20.93 -11.41
C GLU A 179 6.05 -20.43 -10.93
N GLU A 180 6.54 -19.31 -11.47
CA GLU A 180 7.79 -18.66 -11.07
C GLU A 180 7.59 -17.61 -9.97
N ASN A 181 6.34 -17.23 -9.65
CA ASN A 181 6.08 -16.24 -8.63
C ASN A 181 6.15 -16.86 -7.23
N GLU A 182 7.11 -16.41 -6.42
CA GLU A 182 7.26 -16.86 -5.02
C GLU A 182 5.99 -16.69 -4.19
N ALA A 183 5.24 -15.60 -4.39
CA ALA A 183 3.99 -15.37 -3.70
C ALA A 183 2.94 -16.44 -4.03
N ALA A 184 2.91 -16.94 -5.28
CA ALA A 184 1.99 -17.99 -5.70
C ALA A 184 2.38 -19.33 -5.06
N ILE A 185 3.67 -19.64 -5.02
CA ILE A 185 4.20 -20.85 -4.39
C ILE A 185 3.86 -20.86 -2.89
N ASP A 186 4.15 -19.77 -2.19
CA ASP A 186 3.88 -19.63 -0.75
C ASP A 186 2.39 -19.71 -0.43
N PHE A 187 1.54 -19.09 -1.25
CA PHE A 187 0.10 -19.16 -1.07
C PHE A 187 -0.43 -20.59 -1.25
N LEU A 188 0.08 -21.33 -2.26
CA LEU A 188 -0.26 -22.74 -2.47
C LEU A 188 0.22 -23.63 -1.32
N GLU A 189 1.41 -23.37 -0.77
CA GLU A 189 1.89 -24.08 0.42
C GLU A 189 1.00 -23.82 1.63
N LEU A 190 0.59 -22.57 1.84
CA LEU A 190 -0.32 -22.20 2.92
C LEU A 190 -1.65 -22.92 2.79
N LEU A 191 -2.23 -22.93 1.59
CA LEU A 191 -3.46 -23.68 1.30
C LEU A 191 -3.27 -25.17 1.60
N LYS A 192 -2.16 -25.77 1.16
CA LYS A 192 -1.86 -27.17 1.40
C LYS A 192 -1.79 -27.48 2.91
N LYS A 193 -1.15 -26.60 3.69
CA LYS A 193 -1.09 -26.70 5.16
C LYS A 193 -2.49 -26.60 5.77
N TYR A 194 -3.31 -25.63 5.34
CA TYR A 194 -4.68 -25.41 5.83
C TYR A 194 -5.59 -26.64 5.61
N PHE A 195 -5.59 -27.22 4.41
CA PHE A 195 -6.42 -28.39 4.12
C PHE A 195 -5.92 -29.68 4.78
N ASN A 196 -4.61 -29.80 5.04
CA ASN A 196 -4.06 -30.93 5.79
C ASN A 196 -4.34 -30.86 7.29
N GLN A 197 -4.52 -29.65 7.85
CA GLN A 197 -4.94 -29.45 9.24
C GLN A 197 -6.45 -29.69 9.45
N SER A 198 -7.24 -29.55 8.37
CA SER A 198 -8.71 -29.62 8.41
C SER A 198 -9.28 -30.99 8.01
N ALA A 199 -8.43 -31.97 7.69
CA ALA A 199 -8.80 -33.34 7.30
C ALA A 199 -8.60 -34.33 8.45
#